data_AF-A0A261A7R6-F1
#
_entry.id   AF-A0A261A7R6-F1
#
_cell.length_a   1.000
_cell.length_b   1.000
_cell.length_c   1.000
_cell.angle_alpha   90.00
_cell.angle_beta   90.00
_cell.angle_gamma   90.00
#
_symmetry.space_group_name_H-M   'P 1'
#
loop_
_entity.id
_entity.type
_entity.pdbx_description
1 polymer ?
#
loop_
_entity_poly.entity_id
_entity_poly.type
_entity_poly.pdbx_seq_one_letter_code
_entity_poly.pdbx_strand_id
1 'polypeptide(L)'
;MALNVLLNFFNHPQSFLGYLILNNGFTEANGQSLMKKFVEEAKRRNMKLCVGNVTITFSRLTRAKLVREFLELFDEKDTNEMTLIEPPDDVINAMRETKQWENCSKICLSNYEIRQRCSLRYFMHFDDVYIERIHAFELEEVFEFVKNYCLKPLTTSHKFHLHSRYRGPYTEILNLLDSIPGCLAQAGTDSDKRHFLVEDPELVLKVVMTDNLICGSVSKRR
;
A
#
# COMPACT_ATOMS: atom_id res chain seq x y z
N MET A 1 11.46 29.81 6.20
CA MET A 1 12.87 29.35 6.16
C MET A 1 12.97 27.88 5.74
N ALA A 2 12.34 26.93 6.43
CA ALA A 2 12.38 25.50 6.07
C ALA A 2 11.93 25.17 4.62
N LEU A 3 10.86 25.81 4.13
CA LEU A 3 10.38 25.63 2.76
C LEU A 3 11.45 25.94 1.70
N ASN A 4 12.16 27.06 1.86
CA ASN A 4 13.18 27.48 0.90
C ASN A 4 14.39 26.54 0.92
N VAL A 5 14.73 25.97 2.08
CA VAL A 5 15.80 24.98 2.18
C VAL A 5 15.42 23.72 1.41
N LEU A 6 14.20 23.21 1.60
CA LEU A 6 13.69 22.04 0.89
C LEU A 6 13.65 22.28 -0.62
N LEU A 7 13.14 23.44 -1.05
CA LEU A 7 13.11 23.82 -2.46
C LEU A 7 14.52 23.94 -3.06
N ASN A 8 15.47 24.51 -2.33
CA ASN A 8 16.84 24.64 -2.82
C ASN A 8 17.57 23.29 -2.89
N PHE A 9 17.29 22.37 -1.96
CA PHE A 9 17.81 21.00 -2.00
C PHE A 9 17.38 20.31 -3.30
N PHE A 10 16.08 20.26 -3.58
CA PHE A 10 15.54 19.59 -4.77
C PHE A 10 15.82 20.32 -6.08
N ASN A 11 16.26 21.58 -6.04
CA ASN A 11 16.68 22.31 -7.22
C ASN A 11 18.04 21.83 -7.76
N HIS A 12 18.77 21.02 -6.98
CA HIS A 12 20.00 20.39 -7.44
C HIS A 12 19.69 19.09 -8.21
N PRO A 13 20.20 18.90 -9.44
CA PRO A 13 19.81 17.77 -10.31
C PRO A 13 20.25 16.39 -9.80
N GLN A 14 21.20 16.35 -8.86
CA GLN A 14 21.66 15.10 -8.21
C GLN A 14 21.07 14.92 -6.80
N SER A 15 20.17 15.80 -6.38
CA SER A 15 19.52 15.65 -5.08
C SER A 15 18.67 14.39 -5.09
N PHE A 16 18.86 13.55 -4.08
CA PHE A 16 18.05 12.37 -3.84
C PHE A 16 17.86 12.26 -2.34
N LEU A 17 16.62 11.99 -1.94
CA LEU A 17 16.27 11.80 -0.54
C LEU A 17 15.82 10.36 -0.33
N GLY A 18 16.54 9.61 0.50
CA GLY A 18 16.14 8.23 0.79
C GLY A 18 14.76 8.14 1.43
N TYR A 19 14.44 9.07 2.33
CA TYR A 19 13.20 9.06 3.11
C TYR A 19 12.64 10.47 3.32
N LEU A 20 11.36 10.66 3.02
CA LEU A 20 10.61 11.88 3.33
C LEU A 20 9.43 11.54 4.24
N ILE A 21 9.38 12.16 5.42
CA ILE A 21 8.31 11.93 6.41
C ILE A 21 7.52 13.23 6.62
N LEU A 22 6.22 13.16 6.41
CA LEU A 22 5.27 14.28 6.52
C LEU A 22 4.20 13.99 7.57
N ASN A 23 4.55 14.20 8.83
CA ASN A 23 3.63 13.97 9.95
C ASN A 23 2.55 15.05 10.04
N ASN A 24 2.93 16.32 9.86
CA ASN A 24 2.02 17.46 10.03
C ASN A 24 1.69 18.20 8.73
N GLY A 25 2.19 17.69 7.59
CA GLY A 25 2.03 18.34 6.29
C GLY A 25 0.56 18.45 5.86
N PHE A 26 -0.25 17.42 6.16
CA PHE A 26 -1.64 17.34 5.72
C PHE A 26 -2.66 17.32 6.86
N THR A 27 -2.20 17.16 8.11
CA THR A 27 -3.09 17.00 9.27
C THR A 27 -3.71 18.32 9.74
N GLU A 28 -2.95 19.43 9.67
CA GLU A 28 -3.33 20.75 10.19
C GLU A 28 -3.54 21.79 9.07
N ALA A 29 -4.37 22.81 9.32
CA ALA A 29 -4.65 23.88 8.36
C ALA A 29 -3.38 24.67 7.96
N ASN A 30 -2.48 24.92 8.92
CA ASN A 30 -1.20 25.58 8.67
C ASN A 30 -0.28 24.68 7.83
N GLY A 31 -0.26 23.38 8.11
CA GLY A 31 0.47 22.38 7.34
C GLY A 31 -0.01 22.33 5.88
N GLN A 32 -1.32 22.21 5.66
CA GLN A 32 -1.90 22.18 4.32
C GLN A 32 -1.65 23.49 3.55
N SER A 33 -1.71 24.64 4.22
CA SER A 33 -1.36 25.93 3.60
C SER A 33 0.11 26.00 3.19
N LEU A 34 1.00 25.41 3.99
CA LEU A 34 2.42 25.29 3.66
C LEU A 34 2.65 24.34 2.48
N MET A 35 2.00 23.17 2.47
CA MET A 35 2.09 22.20 1.37
C MET A 35 1.55 22.78 0.07
N LYS A 36 0.46 23.55 0.11
CA LYS A 36 -0.05 24.27 -1.06
C LYS A 36 1.01 25.22 -1.64
N LYS A 37 1.64 26.05 -0.79
CA LYS A 37 2.73 26.95 -1.22
C LYS A 37 3.94 26.18 -1.77
N PHE A 38 4.29 25.05 -1.15
CA PHE A 38 5.36 24.18 -1.63
C PHE A 38 5.07 23.66 -3.03
N VAL A 39 3.87 23.12 -3.25
CA VAL A 39 3.42 22.59 -4.54
C VAL A 39 3.43 23.67 -5.61
N GLU A 40 2.86 24.83 -5.32
CA GLU A 40 2.82 25.97 -6.25
C GLU A 40 4.24 26.39 -6.67
N GLU A 41 5.15 26.51 -5.71
CA GLU A 41 6.52 26.96 -5.95
C GLU A 41 7.37 25.90 -6.66
N ALA A 42 7.22 24.61 -6.31
CA ALA A 42 7.88 23.51 -6.99
C ALA A 42 7.42 23.40 -8.45
N LYS A 43 6.10 23.51 -8.71
CA LYS A 43 5.54 23.54 -10.07
C LYS A 43 6.06 24.74 -10.86
N ARG A 44 6.10 25.94 -10.25
CA ARG A 44 6.63 27.16 -10.89
C ARG A 44 8.09 27.01 -11.32
N ARG A 45 8.88 26.25 -10.57
CA ARG A 45 10.28 25.96 -10.87
C ARG A 45 10.48 24.70 -11.73
N ASN A 46 9.40 24.05 -12.18
CA ASN A 46 9.42 22.77 -12.88
C ASN A 46 10.29 21.71 -12.17
N MET A 47 10.18 21.65 -10.85
CA MET A 47 10.97 20.74 -10.03
C MET A 47 10.36 19.34 -9.98
N LYS A 48 11.23 18.34 -9.90
CA LYS A 48 10.90 16.96 -9.57
C LYS A 48 11.59 16.55 -8.28
N LEU A 49 10.87 15.81 -7.44
CA LEU A 49 11.38 15.34 -6.15
C LEU A 49 11.85 13.89 -6.31
N CYS A 50 13.15 13.69 -6.30
CA CYS A 50 13.74 12.35 -6.31
C CYS A 50 13.77 11.82 -4.87
N VAL A 51 12.77 11.02 -4.51
CA VAL A 51 12.60 10.46 -3.16
C VAL A 51 12.33 8.98 -3.24
N GLY A 52 13.11 8.17 -2.51
CA GLY A 52 12.95 6.71 -2.45
C GLY A 52 11.65 6.29 -1.76
N ASN A 53 11.50 6.74 -0.51
CA ASN A 53 10.42 6.35 0.37
C ASN A 53 9.69 7.59 0.90
N VAL A 54 8.36 7.60 0.82
CA VAL A 54 7.53 8.69 1.35
C VAL A 54 6.55 8.19 2.39
N THR A 55 6.52 8.85 3.54
CA THR A 55 5.54 8.62 4.60
C THR A 55 4.67 9.86 4.76
N ILE A 56 3.36 9.70 4.64
CA ILE A 56 2.40 10.79 4.76
C ILE A 56 1.36 10.44 5.83
N THR A 57 1.23 11.34 6.81
CA THR A 57 0.14 11.28 7.78
C THR A 57 -0.97 12.23 7.37
N PHE A 58 -2.19 11.71 7.38
CA PHE A 58 -3.38 12.41 6.95
C PHE A 58 -4.31 12.67 8.13
N SER A 59 -5.21 13.64 7.96
CA SER A 59 -6.39 13.81 8.79
C SER A 59 -7.65 13.85 7.93
N ARG A 60 -8.82 13.80 8.55
CA ARG A 60 -10.12 13.98 7.89
C ARG A 60 -10.27 15.29 7.11
N LEU A 61 -9.46 16.30 7.46
CA LEU A 61 -9.49 17.61 6.81
C LEU A 61 -8.56 17.67 5.59
N THR A 62 -7.86 16.59 5.28
CA THR A 62 -6.94 16.51 4.14
C THR A 62 -7.71 16.73 2.85
N ARG A 63 -7.22 17.65 2.01
CA ARG A 63 -7.78 17.88 0.67
C ARG A 63 -7.16 16.92 -0.33
N ALA A 64 -7.92 15.95 -0.83
CA ALA A 64 -7.48 14.97 -1.82
C ALA A 64 -6.77 15.58 -3.04
N LYS A 65 -7.29 16.69 -3.58
CA LYS A 65 -6.66 17.40 -4.70
C LYS A 65 -5.23 17.85 -4.38
N LEU A 66 -4.99 18.39 -3.19
CA LEU A 66 -3.67 18.87 -2.79
C LEU A 66 -2.68 17.71 -2.65
N VAL A 67 -3.13 16.57 -2.12
CA VAL A 67 -2.28 15.37 -1.99
C VAL A 67 -1.88 14.85 -3.38
N ARG A 68 -2.83 14.77 -4.31
CA ARG A 68 -2.54 14.39 -5.70
C ARG A 68 -1.50 15.32 -6.32
N GLU A 69 -1.72 16.63 -6.25
CA GLU A 69 -0.80 17.62 -6.82
C GLU A 69 0.60 17.56 -6.18
N PHE A 70 0.68 17.18 -4.91
CA PHE A 70 1.93 16.94 -4.20
C PHE A 70 2.64 15.67 -4.67
N LEU A 71 1.93 14.55 -4.82
CA LEU A 71 2.50 13.31 -5.35
C LEU A 71 3.01 13.45 -6.78
N GLU A 72 2.32 14.22 -7.62
CA GLU A 72 2.75 14.48 -8.99
C GLU A 72 4.10 15.23 -9.09
N LEU A 73 4.59 15.81 -7.98
CA LEU A 73 5.93 16.40 -7.92
C LEU A 73 7.04 15.35 -7.88
N PHE A 74 6.78 14.15 -7.37
CA PHE A 74 7.82 13.13 -7.26
C PHE A 74 8.20 12.59 -8.63
N ASP A 75 9.45 12.23 -8.80
CA ASP A 75 9.84 11.44 -9.96
C ASP A 75 9.21 10.03 -9.83
N GLU A 76 8.49 9.62 -10.88
CA GLU A 76 7.77 8.36 -10.95
C GLU A 76 8.71 7.14 -10.99
N LYS A 77 10.02 7.35 -11.22
CA LYS A 77 11.04 6.30 -11.23
C LYS A 77 11.74 6.12 -9.88
N ASP A 78 11.74 7.15 -9.06
CA ASP A 78 12.50 7.17 -7.81
C ASP A 78 11.65 6.73 -6.61
N THR A 79 10.33 6.94 -6.66
CA THR A 79 9.43 6.58 -5.55
C THR A 79 9.11 5.10 -5.57
N ASN A 80 9.79 4.34 -4.72
CA ASN A 80 9.67 2.88 -4.62
C ASN A 80 8.66 2.45 -3.55
N GLU A 81 8.50 3.25 -2.49
CA GLU A 81 7.69 2.90 -1.33
C GLU A 81 6.85 4.08 -0.84
N MET A 82 5.57 3.82 -0.58
CA MET A 82 4.65 4.76 0.05
C MET A 82 4.14 4.20 1.37
N THR A 83 4.22 4.99 2.43
CA THR A 83 3.57 4.71 3.72
C THR A 83 2.48 5.76 3.97
N LEU A 84 1.25 5.31 4.15
CA LEU A 84 0.07 6.15 4.32
C LEU A 84 -0.53 5.90 5.71
N ILE A 85 -0.58 6.94 6.53
CA ILE A 85 -1.11 6.88 7.89
C ILE A 85 -2.41 7.66 7.92
N GLU A 86 -3.52 6.98 8.24
CA GLU A 86 -4.90 7.49 8.24
C GLU A 86 -5.44 8.06 6.91
N PRO A 87 -5.11 7.52 5.72
CA PRO A 87 -5.49 8.15 4.45
C PRO A 87 -7.01 8.10 4.20
N PRO A 88 -7.73 9.24 4.10
CA PRO A 88 -9.14 9.27 3.70
C PRO A 88 -9.40 8.55 2.37
N ASP A 89 -10.60 7.98 2.20
CA ASP A 89 -10.95 7.23 0.98
C ASP A 89 -10.85 8.10 -0.28
N ASP A 90 -11.24 9.38 -0.21
CA ASP A 90 -11.11 10.34 -1.32
C ASP A 90 -9.65 10.67 -1.64
N VAL A 91 -8.77 10.65 -0.64
CA VAL A 91 -7.32 10.77 -0.84
C VAL A 91 -6.78 9.53 -1.56
N ILE A 92 -7.09 8.31 -1.12
CA ILE A 92 -6.69 7.08 -1.83
C ILE A 92 -7.21 7.09 -3.28
N ASN A 93 -8.46 7.51 -3.50
CA ASN A 93 -9.04 7.64 -4.84
C ASN A 93 -8.29 8.68 -5.70
N ALA A 94 -7.83 9.78 -5.13
CA ALA A 94 -7.05 10.77 -5.87
C ALA A 94 -5.61 10.32 -6.15
N MET A 95 -5.00 9.57 -5.22
CA MET A 95 -3.64 9.05 -5.34
C MET A 95 -3.52 7.99 -6.43
N ARG A 96 -4.49 7.08 -6.56
CA ARG A 96 -4.41 5.96 -7.53
C ARG A 96 -4.33 6.39 -8.99
N GLU A 97 -4.76 7.61 -9.29
CA GLU A 97 -4.73 8.17 -10.64
C GLU A 97 -3.37 8.77 -10.99
N THR A 98 -2.38 8.66 -10.09
CA THR A 98 -1.03 9.17 -10.29
C THR A 98 -0.10 8.06 -10.76
N LYS A 99 0.87 8.43 -11.61
CA LYS A 99 1.92 7.49 -12.03
C LYS A 99 2.81 7.03 -10.89
N GLN A 100 2.98 7.89 -9.87
CA GLN A 100 3.74 7.55 -8.68
C GLN A 100 3.10 6.38 -7.93
N TRP A 101 1.76 6.33 -7.87
CA TRP A 101 1.04 5.19 -7.31
C TRP A 101 1.19 3.94 -8.17
N GLU A 102 1.08 4.09 -9.49
CA GLU A 102 1.17 2.99 -10.46
C GLU A 102 2.56 2.33 -10.47
N ASN A 103 3.63 3.12 -10.41
CA ASN A 103 5.01 2.65 -10.50
C ASN A 103 5.63 2.25 -9.15
N CYS A 104 5.01 2.63 -8.04
CA CYS A 104 5.49 2.29 -6.72
C CYS A 104 5.36 0.77 -6.50
N SER A 105 6.42 0.13 -5.97
CA SER A 105 6.40 -1.32 -5.77
C SER A 105 5.86 -1.73 -4.40
N LYS A 106 5.92 -0.82 -3.41
CA LYS A 106 5.55 -1.10 -2.03
C LYS A 106 4.57 -0.11 -1.44
N ILE A 107 3.56 -0.64 -0.76
CA ILE A 107 2.59 0.17 -0.04
C ILE A 107 2.48 -0.31 1.41
N CYS A 108 2.52 0.64 2.33
CA CYS A 108 2.18 0.44 3.72
C CYS A 108 1.01 1.35 4.06
N LEU A 109 -0.11 0.79 4.51
CA LEU A 109 -1.29 1.53 4.94
C LEU A 109 -1.56 1.20 6.40
N SER A 110 -1.61 2.25 7.23
CA SER A 110 -1.93 2.15 8.66
C SER A 110 -3.16 2.99 8.94
N ASN A 111 -4.23 2.36 9.44
CA ASN A 111 -5.54 2.98 9.55
C ASN A 111 -6.24 2.64 10.87
N TYR A 112 -6.12 3.55 11.82
CA TYR A 112 -6.72 3.49 13.14
C TYR A 112 -8.07 4.22 13.19
N GLU A 113 -8.61 4.73 12.08
CA GLU A 113 -9.90 5.40 12.05
C GLU A 113 -11.13 4.48 11.80
N ILE A 114 -12.25 4.83 12.43
CA ILE A 114 -13.47 3.99 12.53
C ILE A 114 -14.28 3.85 11.22
N ARG A 115 -13.90 4.50 10.11
CA ARG A 115 -14.82 4.64 8.95
C ARG A 115 -14.28 4.28 7.58
N GLN A 116 -13.01 3.95 7.44
CA GLN A 116 -12.42 3.72 6.12
C GLN A 116 -12.60 2.27 5.68
N ARG A 117 -13.07 2.10 4.43
CA ARG A 117 -13.29 0.81 3.77
C ARG A 117 -12.73 0.85 2.35
N CYS A 118 -11.46 1.22 2.22
CA CYS A 118 -10.78 1.11 0.93
C CYS A 118 -10.75 -0.35 0.47
N SER A 119 -11.14 -0.60 -0.78
CA SER A 119 -11.11 -1.96 -1.33
C SER A 119 -9.67 -2.47 -1.43
N LEU A 120 -9.44 -3.70 -0.96
CA LEU A 120 -8.15 -4.39 -1.15
C LEU A 120 -7.70 -4.48 -2.62
N ARG A 121 -8.64 -4.43 -3.58
CA ARG A 121 -8.35 -4.47 -5.02
C ARG A 121 -7.43 -3.34 -5.48
N TYR A 122 -7.47 -2.19 -4.80
CA TYR A 122 -6.64 -1.03 -5.15
C TYR A 122 -5.14 -1.25 -4.89
N PHE A 123 -4.79 -2.32 -4.17
CA PHE A 123 -3.43 -2.62 -3.77
C PHE A 123 -2.85 -3.85 -4.49
N MET A 124 -3.57 -4.39 -5.49
CA MET A 124 -3.19 -5.64 -6.16
C MET A 124 -1.97 -5.51 -7.07
N HIS A 125 -1.69 -4.32 -7.60
CA HIS A 125 -0.56 -4.13 -8.51
C HIS A 125 0.78 -4.11 -7.78
N PHE A 126 0.82 -3.67 -6.52
CA PHE A 126 2.04 -3.65 -5.70
C PHE A 126 2.64 -5.06 -5.51
N ASP A 127 3.97 -5.09 -5.39
CA ASP A 127 4.72 -6.29 -5.05
C ASP A 127 4.65 -6.56 -3.54
N ASP A 128 4.80 -5.52 -2.73
CA ASP A 128 4.87 -5.59 -1.27
C ASP A 128 3.72 -4.78 -0.65
N VAL A 129 2.75 -5.47 -0.06
CA VAL A 129 1.56 -4.85 0.53
C VAL A 129 1.54 -5.05 2.04
N TYR A 130 1.53 -3.97 2.80
CA TYR A 130 1.22 -4.00 4.23
C TYR A 130 -0.02 -3.15 4.50
N ILE A 131 -1.05 -3.74 5.07
CA ILE A 131 -2.29 -3.05 5.42
C ILE A 131 -2.65 -3.43 6.85
N GLU A 132 -2.66 -2.43 7.72
CA GLU A 132 -3.15 -2.52 9.09
C GLU A 132 -4.37 -1.63 9.25
N ARG A 133 -5.49 -2.23 9.68
CA ARG A 133 -6.73 -1.49 9.92
C ARG A 133 -7.45 -1.98 11.16
N ILE A 134 -8.13 -1.08 11.86
CA ILE A 134 -8.95 -1.45 13.04
C ILE A 134 -10.20 -2.24 12.64
N HIS A 135 -10.78 -1.99 11.46
CA HIS A 135 -11.99 -2.69 11.02
C HIS A 135 -11.71 -4.07 10.53
N ALA A 136 -12.53 -5.01 10.98
CA ALA A 136 -12.46 -6.37 10.50
C ALA A 136 -12.63 -6.45 8.97
N PHE A 137 -11.89 -7.36 8.33
CA PHE A 137 -12.12 -7.72 6.94
C PHE A 137 -13.37 -8.59 6.80
N GLU A 138 -14.17 -8.30 5.78
CA GLU A 138 -15.25 -9.20 5.36
C GLU A 138 -14.59 -10.45 4.73
N LEU A 139 -15.14 -11.64 4.95
CA LEU A 139 -14.53 -12.88 4.46
C LEU A 139 -14.39 -12.88 2.93
N GLU A 140 -15.41 -12.40 2.23
CA GLU A 140 -15.42 -12.28 0.77
C GLU A 140 -14.32 -11.35 0.25
N GLU A 141 -14.05 -10.25 0.96
CA GLU A 141 -13.00 -9.29 0.59
C GLU A 141 -11.62 -9.95 0.61
N VAL A 142 -11.36 -10.75 1.65
CA VAL A 142 -10.13 -11.54 1.79
C VAL A 142 -10.04 -12.64 0.75
N PHE A 143 -11.11 -13.42 0.60
CA PHE A 143 -11.16 -14.53 -0.34
C PHE A 143 -10.86 -14.04 -1.76
N GLU A 144 -11.54 -12.98 -2.19
CA GLU A 144 -11.32 -12.37 -3.50
C GLU A 144 -9.91 -11.78 -3.63
N PHE A 145 -9.35 -11.19 -2.57
CA PHE A 145 -7.96 -10.71 -2.60
C PHE A 145 -6.97 -11.86 -2.84
N VAL A 146 -7.04 -12.93 -2.05
CA VAL A 146 -6.11 -14.09 -2.18
C VAL A 146 -6.29 -14.77 -3.53
N LYS A 147 -7.54 -15.00 -3.95
CA LYS A 147 -7.85 -15.58 -5.26
C LYS A 147 -7.28 -14.76 -6.40
N ASN A 148 -7.45 -13.44 -6.38
CA ASN A 148 -6.88 -12.56 -7.41
C ASN A 148 -5.34 -12.53 -7.36
N TYR A 149 -4.74 -12.68 -6.16
CA TYR A 149 -3.28 -12.79 -6.03
C TYR A 149 -2.73 -14.04 -6.72
N CYS A 150 -3.48 -15.16 -6.65
CA CYS A 150 -3.09 -16.41 -7.33
C CYS A 150 -3.15 -16.31 -8.87
N LEU A 151 -3.93 -15.38 -9.41
CA LEU A 151 -4.14 -15.18 -10.85
C LEU A 151 -3.21 -14.12 -11.46
N LYS A 152 -2.47 -13.38 -10.63
CA LYS A 152 -1.52 -12.35 -11.06
C LYS A 152 -0.19 -12.99 -11.49
N PRO A 153 0.56 -12.41 -12.45
CA PRO A 153 1.96 -12.75 -12.68
C PRO A 153 2.79 -12.39 -11.44
N LEU A 154 3.27 -13.41 -10.72
CA LEU A 154 4.00 -13.22 -9.46
C LEU A 154 5.51 -13.43 -9.64
N THR A 155 6.27 -12.82 -8.74
CA THR A 155 7.72 -13.02 -8.58
C THR A 155 8.04 -13.25 -7.10
N THR A 156 9.26 -13.61 -6.75
CA THR A 156 9.66 -13.81 -5.34
C THR A 156 9.70 -12.53 -4.50
N SER A 157 9.58 -11.33 -5.09
CA SER A 157 9.40 -10.09 -4.31
C SER A 157 7.99 -9.96 -3.74
N HIS A 158 7.03 -10.72 -4.28
CA HIS A 158 5.62 -10.57 -3.96
C HIS A 158 5.29 -11.10 -2.57
N LYS A 159 4.70 -10.22 -1.77
CA LYS A 159 4.18 -10.54 -0.44
C LYS A 159 3.08 -9.57 -0.02
N PHE A 160 2.25 -10.04 0.90
CA PHE A 160 1.23 -9.21 1.51
C PHE A 160 1.06 -9.51 2.99
N HIS A 161 0.65 -8.51 3.75
CA HIS A 161 0.36 -8.56 5.18
C HIS A 161 -0.92 -7.77 5.45
N LEU A 162 -2.00 -8.47 5.79
CA LEU A 162 -3.30 -7.90 6.11
C LEU A 162 -3.55 -8.09 7.61
N HIS A 163 -3.31 -7.03 8.38
CA HIS A 163 -3.49 -6.97 9.83
C HIS A 163 -4.87 -6.39 10.17
N SER A 164 -5.80 -7.26 10.51
CA SER A 164 -7.07 -6.92 11.16
C SER A 164 -7.79 -8.21 11.58
N ARG A 165 -8.82 -8.07 12.41
CA ARG A 165 -9.79 -9.15 12.65
C ARG A 165 -10.56 -9.49 11.37
N TYR A 166 -11.29 -10.59 11.39
CA TYR A 166 -12.23 -10.96 10.32
C TYR A 166 -13.66 -10.94 10.83
N ARG A 167 -14.62 -10.60 9.97
CA ARG A 167 -16.05 -10.72 10.25
C ARG A 167 -16.53 -12.11 9.85
N GLY A 168 -16.43 -13.04 10.79
CA GLY A 168 -16.94 -14.40 10.62
C GLY A 168 -16.06 -15.43 11.32
N PRO A 169 -16.47 -16.71 11.30
CA PRO A 169 -15.66 -17.81 11.85
C PRO A 169 -14.37 -18.00 11.05
N TYR A 170 -13.26 -18.21 11.75
CA TYR A 170 -11.97 -18.52 11.14
C TYR A 170 -12.02 -19.76 10.22
N THR A 171 -12.82 -20.76 10.56
CA THR A 171 -13.00 -21.97 9.75
C THR A 171 -13.69 -21.71 8.41
N GLU A 172 -14.55 -20.70 8.33
CA GLU A 172 -15.28 -20.37 7.11
C GLU A 172 -14.35 -19.80 6.05
N ILE A 173 -13.44 -18.90 6.44
CA ILE A 173 -12.44 -18.37 5.51
C ILE A 173 -11.43 -19.42 5.05
N LEU A 174 -11.04 -20.35 5.93
CA LEU A 174 -10.22 -21.49 5.52
C LEU A 174 -10.92 -22.36 4.46
N ASN A 175 -12.20 -22.68 4.66
CA ASN A 175 -12.98 -23.45 3.69
C ASN A 175 -13.11 -22.70 2.35
N LEU A 176 -13.29 -21.38 2.37
CA LEU A 176 -13.30 -20.56 1.17
C LEU A 176 -11.95 -20.64 0.44
N LEU A 177 -10.84 -20.51 1.15
CA LEU A 177 -9.51 -20.62 0.55
C LEU A 177 -9.24 -22.02 -0.03
N ASP A 178 -9.72 -23.09 0.62
CA ASP A 178 -9.62 -24.46 0.13
C ASP A 178 -10.36 -24.67 -1.20
N SER A 179 -11.33 -23.83 -1.52
CA SER A 179 -12.04 -23.86 -2.80
C SER A 179 -11.28 -23.21 -3.96
N ILE A 180 -10.17 -22.50 -3.70
CA ILE A 180 -9.38 -21.85 -4.75
C ILE A 180 -8.66 -22.93 -5.59
N PRO A 181 -8.82 -22.93 -6.93
CA PRO A 181 -8.11 -23.85 -7.81
C PRO A 181 -6.59 -23.76 -7.61
N GLY A 182 -5.93 -24.93 -7.56
CA GLY A 182 -4.49 -24.99 -7.33
C GLY A 182 -4.08 -24.92 -5.85
N CYS A 183 -5.04 -24.84 -4.92
CA CYS A 183 -4.77 -25.08 -3.51
C CYS A 183 -4.23 -26.51 -3.31
N LEU A 184 -3.03 -26.62 -2.77
CA LEU A 184 -2.39 -27.88 -2.48
C LEU A 184 -2.89 -28.38 -1.12
N ALA A 185 -3.54 -29.54 -1.10
CA ALA A 185 -3.94 -30.22 0.13
C ALA A 185 -2.71 -30.39 1.04
N GLN A 186 -2.84 -29.99 2.30
CA GLN A 186 -1.74 -30.15 3.25
C GLN A 186 -1.49 -31.63 3.55
N ALA A 187 -0.23 -32.05 3.41
CA ALA A 187 0.29 -33.22 4.09
C ALA A 187 0.87 -32.77 5.45
N GLY A 188 0.05 -32.52 6.48
CA GLY A 188 0.55 -32.13 7.80
C GLY A 188 -0.44 -31.45 8.76
N THR A 189 0.02 -31.21 9.99
CA THR A 189 -0.73 -30.73 11.18
C THR A 189 -0.92 -29.21 11.28
N ASP A 190 -0.64 -28.45 10.22
CA ASP A 190 -0.49 -26.99 10.30
C ASP A 190 -1.71 -26.28 9.69
N SER A 191 -2.87 -26.43 10.33
CA SER A 191 -4.21 -26.04 9.83
C SER A 191 -4.35 -24.62 9.29
N ASP A 192 -3.41 -23.74 9.63
CA ASP A 192 -3.47 -22.30 9.43
C ASP A 192 -2.73 -21.83 8.18
N LYS A 193 -2.11 -22.77 7.43
CA LYS A 193 -1.33 -22.47 6.22
C LYS A 193 -2.03 -22.99 4.98
N ARG A 194 -1.86 -22.33 3.85
CA ARG A 194 -2.29 -22.83 2.53
C ARG A 194 -1.21 -22.54 1.51
N HIS A 195 -1.05 -23.44 0.56
CA HIS A 195 -0.10 -23.29 -0.54
C HIS A 195 -0.89 -23.33 -1.84
N PHE A 196 -0.67 -22.36 -2.70
CA PHE A 196 -1.34 -22.25 -3.98
C PHE A 196 -0.30 -22.35 -5.09
N LEU A 197 -0.58 -23.22 -6.06
CA LEU A 197 0.06 -23.12 -7.36
C LEU A 197 -0.35 -21.79 -8.00
N VAL A 198 0.61 -21.12 -8.62
CA VAL A 198 0.42 -19.86 -9.34
C VAL A 198 0.75 -20.09 -10.80
N GLU A 199 0.59 -19.07 -11.64
CA GLU A 199 0.80 -19.18 -13.09
C GLU A 199 2.19 -19.74 -13.45
N ASP A 200 3.24 -19.27 -12.75
CA ASP A 200 4.58 -19.83 -12.87
C ASP A 200 4.68 -21.15 -12.08
N PRO A 201 4.92 -22.31 -12.75
CA PRO A 201 5.00 -23.61 -12.07
C PRO A 201 6.19 -23.77 -11.13
N GLU A 202 7.21 -22.91 -11.25
CA GLU A 202 8.37 -22.86 -10.33
C GLU A 202 8.07 -22.07 -9.06
N LEU A 203 6.92 -21.38 -8.97
CA LEU A 203 6.54 -20.57 -7.83
C LEU A 203 5.35 -21.16 -7.07
N VAL A 204 5.30 -20.84 -5.78
CA VAL A 204 4.19 -21.18 -4.89
C VAL A 204 3.88 -19.95 -4.04
N LEU A 205 2.60 -19.60 -3.97
CA LEU A 205 2.10 -18.64 -3.00
C LEU A 205 1.78 -19.38 -1.71
N LYS A 206 2.48 -19.04 -0.63
CA LYS A 206 2.18 -19.51 0.72
C LYS A 206 1.36 -18.45 1.44
N VAL A 207 0.15 -18.82 1.87
CA VAL A 207 -0.71 -18.00 2.72
C VAL A 207 -0.74 -18.57 4.13
N VAL A 208 -0.57 -17.72 5.14
CA VAL A 208 -0.67 -18.06 6.56
C VAL A 208 -1.74 -17.18 7.18
N MET A 209 -2.61 -17.76 7.98
CA MET A 209 -3.76 -17.10 8.57
C MET A 209 -3.82 -17.29 10.08
N THR A 210 -4.10 -16.23 10.83
CA THR A 210 -4.47 -16.26 12.24
C THR A 210 -5.77 -15.47 12.44
N ASP A 211 -6.25 -15.34 13.68
CA ASP A 211 -7.44 -14.55 14.01
C ASP A 211 -7.36 -13.06 13.62
N ASN A 212 -6.14 -12.53 13.42
CA ASN A 212 -5.88 -11.11 13.22
C ASN A 212 -4.86 -10.79 12.12
N LEU A 213 -4.42 -11.81 11.37
CA LEU A 213 -3.41 -11.66 10.33
C LEU A 213 -3.68 -12.64 9.20
N ILE A 214 -3.58 -12.14 7.97
CA ILE A 214 -3.34 -12.97 6.80
C ILE A 214 -2.10 -12.45 6.12
N CYS A 215 -1.12 -13.32 5.95
CA CYS A 215 0.07 -12.98 5.18
C CYS A 215 0.27 -13.96 4.04
N GLY A 216 0.73 -13.44 2.92
CA GLY A 216 1.11 -14.21 1.74
C GLY A 216 2.55 -13.91 1.37
N SER A 217 3.25 -14.93 0.91
CA SER A 217 4.61 -14.77 0.37
C SER A 217 4.83 -15.76 -0.78
N VAL A 218 5.47 -15.28 -1.84
CA VAL A 218 5.81 -16.10 -3.00
C VAL A 218 7.22 -16.65 -2.85
N SER A 219 7.39 -17.94 -3.12
CA SER A 219 8.68 -18.62 -3.03
C SER A 219 8.85 -19.66 -4.12
N LYS A 220 10.10 -20.06 -4.39
CA LYS A 220 10.38 -21.15 -5.33
C LYS A 220 9.86 -22.48 -4.79
N ARG A 221 9.24 -23.26 -5.66
CA ARG A 221 8.82 -24.64 -5.42
C ARG A 221 10.08 -25.49 -5.23
N ARG A 222 10.23 -26.07 -4.04
CA ARG A 222 11.32 -27.00 -3.72
C ARG A 222 10.91 -28.43 -3.98
#